data_AF-A0A7K1YDH8-F1
#
_entry.id   AF-A0A7K1YDH8-F1
#
_cell.length_a   1.000
_cell.length_b   1.000
_cell.length_c   1.000
_cell.angle_alpha   90.00
_cell.angle_beta   90.00
_cell.angle_gamma   90.00
#
_symmetry.space_group_name_H-M   'P 1'
#
loop_
_entity.id
_entity.type
_entity.pdbx_description
1 polymer ?
#
loop_
_entity_poly.entity_id
_entity_poly.type
_entity_poly.pdbx_seq_one_letter_code
_entity_poly.pdbx_strand_id
1 'polypeptide(L)'
;MYLTDINHFGPFSSDVWGTVGDWSIVTATVVTGIIIFKTLRLQYKSDQLQIERNDVDVIFMLINQLEQDYSNYSIVLKETRVGMPSTEKIMHGYIAMCNYFEIIGENDEQYIVNYLNSDRDTDKLLSVIRSFNLVKKKIAISTISNSTKMLFEKKLEIFYSAKFSYPLNCLLKNFTEADNQVILEIKRFKDENSRIK
;
A
#
# COMPACT_ATOMS: atom_id res chain seq x y z
N MET A 1 76.65 -34.44 -32.47
CA MET A 1 75.81 -33.76 -31.47
C MET A 1 75.26 -32.51 -32.16
N TYR A 2 74.11 -32.64 -32.82
CA TYR A 2 73.44 -31.50 -33.46
C TYR A 2 72.58 -30.82 -32.39
N LEU A 3 73.00 -29.63 -31.97
CA LEU A 3 72.11 -28.72 -31.24
C LEU A 3 71.08 -28.25 -32.27
N THR A 4 69.86 -28.76 -32.16
CA THR A 4 68.70 -28.18 -32.82
C THR A 4 68.63 -26.71 -32.44
N ASP A 5 68.78 -25.83 -33.43
CA ASP A 5 68.59 -24.39 -33.27
C ASP A 5 67.12 -24.13 -32.94
N ILE A 6 66.87 -23.88 -31.65
CA ILE A 6 65.54 -23.66 -31.07
C ILE A 6 65.00 -22.26 -31.42
N ASN A 7 65.79 -21.43 -32.12
CA ASN A 7 65.45 -20.06 -32.48
C ASN A 7 65.14 -19.87 -33.96
N HIS A 8 65.09 -20.94 -34.76
CA HIS A 8 64.67 -20.87 -36.16
C HIS A 8 63.14 -20.88 -36.32
N PHE A 9 62.45 -20.00 -35.58
CA PHE A 9 61.12 -19.62 -35.99
C PHE A 9 61.29 -18.67 -37.19
N GLY A 10 60.86 -19.12 -38.39
CA GLY A 10 61.00 -18.36 -39.64
C GLY A 10 60.46 -16.92 -39.55
N PRO A 11 60.74 -16.06 -40.53
CA PRO A 11 60.46 -14.62 -40.44
C PRO A 11 58.98 -14.39 -40.15
N PHE A 12 58.67 -14.06 -38.90
CA PHE A 12 57.35 -13.59 -38.52
C PHE A 12 57.18 -12.20 -39.13
N SER A 13 56.51 -12.12 -40.28
CA SER A 13 56.12 -10.84 -40.85
C SER A 13 55.15 -10.15 -39.88
N SER A 14 55.46 -8.92 -39.48
CA SER A 14 54.62 -8.07 -38.61
C SER A 14 53.17 -7.97 -39.10
N ASP A 15 52.97 -8.06 -40.41
CA ASP A 15 51.68 -7.91 -41.07
C ASP A 15 50.70 -9.05 -40.74
N VAL A 16 51.20 -10.28 -40.55
CA VAL A 16 50.37 -11.43 -40.18
C VAL A 16 49.91 -11.32 -38.73
N TRP A 17 50.80 -10.92 -37.81
CA TRP A 17 50.45 -10.70 -36.41
C TRP A 17 49.54 -9.48 -36.20
N GLY A 18 49.72 -8.41 -36.98
CA GLY A 18 48.83 -7.26 -37.02
C GLY A 18 47.41 -7.64 -37.47
N THR A 19 47.31 -8.42 -38.56
CA THR A 19 46.02 -8.90 -39.07
C THR A 19 45.30 -9.80 -38.05
N VAL A 20 46.01 -10.74 -37.40
CA VAL A 20 45.42 -11.58 -36.35
C VAL A 20 44.98 -10.75 -35.15
N GLY A 21 45.76 -9.73 -34.77
CA GLY A 21 45.40 -8.75 -33.74
C GLY A 21 44.10 -8.02 -34.06
N ASP A 22 43.97 -7.49 -35.28
CA ASP A 22 42.78 -6.77 -35.71
C ASP A 22 41.52 -7.64 -35.69
N TRP A 23 41.61 -8.87 -36.20
CA TRP A 23 40.49 -9.83 -36.14
C TRP A 23 40.15 -10.27 -34.70
N SER A 24 41.14 -10.36 -33.82
CA SER A 24 40.92 -10.64 -32.40
C SER A 24 40.14 -9.52 -31.70
N ILE A 25 40.45 -8.26 -32.02
CA ILE A 25 39.75 -7.09 -31.50
C ILE A 25 38.32 -7.05 -32.02
N VAL A 26 38.10 -7.29 -33.31
CA VAL A 26 36.75 -7.36 -33.90
C VAL A 26 35.94 -8.46 -33.21
N THR A 27 36.51 -9.64 -33.04
CA THR A 27 35.85 -10.77 -32.38
C THR A 27 35.51 -10.46 -30.93
N ALA A 28 36.47 -9.92 -30.17
CA ALA A 28 36.26 -9.51 -28.78
C ALA A 28 35.19 -8.42 -28.66
N THR A 29 35.14 -7.48 -29.62
CA THR A 29 34.13 -6.42 -29.65
C THR A 29 32.73 -6.98 -29.91
N VAL A 30 32.59 -7.90 -30.87
CA VAL A 30 31.31 -8.57 -31.16
C VAL A 30 30.82 -9.38 -29.96
N VAL A 31 31.71 -10.16 -29.34
CA VAL A 31 31.39 -10.94 -28.13
C VAL A 31 30.97 -10.02 -26.99
N THR A 32 31.73 -8.96 -26.75
CA THR A 32 31.39 -7.94 -25.74
C THR A 32 30.02 -7.33 -26.00
N GLY A 33 29.72 -6.97 -27.25
CA GLY A 33 28.41 -6.43 -27.65
C GLY A 33 27.26 -7.39 -27.35
N ILE A 34 27.43 -8.69 -27.65
CA ILE A 34 26.44 -9.73 -27.33
C ILE A 34 26.23 -9.85 -25.82
N ILE A 35 27.31 -9.82 -25.03
CA ILE A 35 27.24 -9.88 -23.57
C ILE A 35 26.50 -8.67 -23.02
N ILE A 36 26.86 -7.45 -23.43
CA ILE A 36 26.20 -6.21 -22.99
C ILE A 36 24.71 -6.26 -23.30
N PHE A 37 24.34 -6.67 -24.52
CA PHE A 37 22.93 -6.78 -24.90
C PHE A 37 22.15 -7.76 -24.02
N LYS A 38 22.73 -8.92 -23.70
CA LYS A 38 22.12 -9.86 -22.75
C LYS A 38 22.00 -9.27 -21.35
N THR A 39 23.04 -8.59 -20.87
CA THR A 39 23.05 -7.95 -19.55
C THR A 39 21.96 -6.89 -19.44
N LEU A 40 21.82 -6.01 -20.45
CA LEU A 40 20.78 -4.98 -20.47
C LEU A 40 19.37 -5.58 -20.44
N ARG A 41 19.14 -6.68 -21.18
CA ARG A 41 17.84 -7.39 -21.14
C ARG A 41 17.54 -7.99 -19.77
N LEU A 42 18.54 -8.53 -19.09
CA LEU A 42 18.38 -9.07 -17.74
C LEU A 42 18.16 -7.96 -16.71
N GLN A 43 18.88 -6.85 -16.80
CA GLN A 43 18.69 -5.68 -15.95
C GLN A 43 17.28 -5.13 -16.09
N TYR A 44 16.79 -4.92 -17.32
CA TYR A 44 15.42 -4.46 -17.55
C TYR A 44 14.38 -5.37 -16.88
N LYS A 45 14.53 -6.70 -16.98
CA LYS A 45 13.62 -7.63 -16.30
C LYS A 45 13.73 -7.55 -14.77
N SER A 46 14.94 -7.39 -14.24
CA SER A 46 15.19 -7.23 -12.81
C SER A 46 14.51 -5.97 -12.27
N ASP A 47 14.63 -4.86 -12.99
CA ASP A 47 14.04 -3.57 -12.58
C ASP A 47 12.51 -3.64 -12.54
N GLN A 48 11.89 -4.29 -13.54
CA GLN A 48 10.45 -4.53 -13.54
C GLN A 48 9.99 -5.35 -12.32
N LEU A 49 10.71 -6.43 -11.98
CA LEU A 49 10.41 -7.24 -10.80
C LEU A 49 10.62 -6.46 -9.49
N GLN A 50 11.60 -5.56 -9.45
CA GLN A 50 11.82 -4.69 -8.28
C GLN A 50 10.68 -3.68 -8.10
N ILE A 51 10.18 -3.09 -9.19
CA ILE A 51 9.03 -2.19 -9.15
C ILE A 51 7.80 -2.93 -8.61
N GLU A 52 7.52 -4.13 -9.12
CA GLU A 52 6.40 -4.95 -8.64
C GLU A 52 6.54 -5.29 -7.15
N ARG A 53 7.73 -5.73 -6.70
CA ARG A 53 7.97 -6.02 -5.27
C ARG A 53 7.80 -4.80 -4.39
N ASN A 54 8.34 -3.65 -4.80
CA ASN A 54 8.21 -2.39 -4.06
C ASN A 54 6.72 -2.00 -3.92
N ASP A 55 5.93 -2.12 -4.98
CA ASP A 55 4.49 -1.85 -4.90
C ASP A 55 3.77 -2.78 -3.91
N VAL A 56 4.12 -4.07 -3.89
CA VAL A 56 3.60 -5.04 -2.91
C VAL A 56 3.98 -4.63 -1.48
N ASP A 57 5.24 -4.30 -1.23
CA ASP A 57 5.73 -3.90 0.10
C ASP A 57 5.04 -2.62 0.59
N VAL A 58 4.89 -1.62 -0.29
CA VAL A 58 4.18 -0.38 0.03
C VAL A 58 2.72 -0.67 0.36
N ILE A 59 2.02 -1.52 -0.40
CA ILE A 59 0.63 -1.87 -0.11
C ILE A 59 0.52 -2.58 1.24
N PHE A 60 1.40 -3.53 1.56
CA PHE A 60 1.42 -4.17 2.88
C PHE A 60 1.66 -3.16 4.00
N MET A 61 2.63 -2.26 3.85
CA MET A 61 2.90 -1.20 4.81
C MET A 61 1.66 -0.33 5.05
N LEU A 62 0.95 0.06 3.98
CA LEU A 62 -0.26 0.88 4.09
C LEU A 62 -1.41 0.14 4.77
N ILE A 63 -1.57 -1.16 4.50
CA ILE A 63 -2.55 -2.00 5.19
C ILE A 63 -2.22 -2.11 6.68
N ASN A 64 -0.95 -2.30 7.02
CA ASN A 64 -0.51 -2.35 8.42
C ASN A 64 -0.74 -1.00 9.11
N GLN A 65 -0.46 0.11 8.44
CA GLN A 65 -0.76 1.46 8.95
C GLN A 65 -2.26 1.64 9.18
N LEU A 66 -3.11 1.20 8.25
CA LEU A 66 -4.56 1.21 8.42
C LEU A 66 -5.01 0.37 9.63
N GLU A 67 -4.45 -0.83 9.79
CA GLU A 67 -4.73 -1.69 10.95
C GLU A 67 -4.32 -1.03 12.26
N GLN A 68 -3.18 -0.32 12.27
CA GLN A 68 -2.68 0.43 13.41
C GLN A 68 -3.53 1.67 13.71
N ASP A 69 -3.84 2.50 12.72
CA ASP A 69 -4.69 3.68 12.86
C ASP A 69 -6.06 3.30 13.42
N TYR A 70 -6.64 2.21 12.92
CA TYR A 70 -7.88 1.66 13.43
C TYR A 70 -7.75 1.18 14.88
N SER A 71 -6.69 0.45 15.21
CA SER A 71 -6.49 -0.08 16.58
C SER A 71 -6.24 1.04 17.59
N ASN A 72 -5.61 2.13 17.14
CA ASN A 72 -5.33 3.32 17.95
C ASN A 72 -6.53 4.25 18.06
N TYR A 73 -7.57 4.06 17.25
CA TYR A 73 -8.84 4.77 17.43
C TYR A 73 -9.33 4.57 18.86
N SER A 74 -9.55 5.68 19.57
CA SER A 74 -9.91 5.63 20.98
C SER A 74 -10.88 6.73 21.33
N ILE A 75 -11.79 6.38 22.24
CA ILE A 75 -12.75 7.31 22.85
C ILE A 75 -12.61 7.25 24.36
N VAL A 76 -12.89 8.36 25.02
CA VAL A 76 -12.89 8.45 26.48
C VAL A 76 -14.32 8.56 26.97
N LEU A 77 -14.80 7.54 27.69
CA LEU A 77 -16.12 7.55 28.30
C LEU A 77 -16.01 7.92 29.77
N LYS A 78 -16.86 8.86 30.21
CA LYS A 78 -17.00 9.23 31.61
C LYS A 78 -18.09 8.39 32.24
N GLU A 79 -17.72 7.39 33.03
CA GLU A 79 -18.67 6.65 33.85
C GLU A 79 -18.94 7.47 35.13
N THR A 80 -20.21 7.80 35.37
CA THR A 80 -20.64 8.45 36.61
C THR A 80 -21.59 7.51 37.34
N ARG A 81 -21.14 6.98 38.48
CA ARG A 81 -22.01 6.22 39.39
C ARG A 81 -22.49 7.15 40.50
N VAL A 82 -23.76 7.03 40.88
CA VAL A 82 -24.36 7.86 41.94
C VAL A 82 -23.52 7.74 43.22
N GLY A 83 -22.96 8.87 43.68
CA GLY A 83 -22.14 8.92 44.89
C GLY A 83 -20.65 8.57 44.73
N MET A 84 -20.15 8.31 43.51
CA MET A 84 -18.72 8.08 43.24
C MET A 84 -18.12 9.14 42.32
N PRO A 85 -16.82 9.47 42.46
CA PRO A 85 -16.13 10.33 41.51
C PRO A 85 -16.17 9.70 40.11
N SER A 86 -16.30 10.56 39.08
CA SER A 86 -16.31 10.11 37.69
C SER A 86 -15.01 9.38 37.35
N THR A 87 -15.13 8.18 36.80
CA THR A 87 -13.99 7.41 36.30
C THR A 87 -13.96 7.46 34.79
N GLU A 88 -12.82 7.85 34.22
CA GLU A 88 -12.60 7.85 32.78
C GLU A 88 -12.16 6.46 32.32
N LYS A 89 -12.91 5.90 31.37
CA LYS A 89 -12.60 4.62 30.73
C LYS A 89 -12.22 4.88 29.28
N ILE A 90 -10.99 4.54 28.92
CA ILE A 90 -10.49 4.63 27.55
C ILE A 90 -10.80 3.32 26.84
N MET A 91 -11.53 3.40 25.73
CA MET A 91 -11.77 2.25 24.84
C MET A 91 -10.96 2.40 23.56
N HIS A 92 -10.62 1.29 22.92
CA HIS A 92 -9.83 1.26 21.68
C HIS A 92 -10.48 0.42 20.58
N GLY A 93 -10.10 0.69 19.33
CA GLY A 93 -10.42 -0.11 18.15
C GLY A 93 -11.92 -0.29 17.90
N TYR A 94 -12.32 -1.52 17.58
CA TYR A 94 -13.70 -1.86 17.22
C TYR A 94 -14.71 -1.50 18.30
N ILE A 95 -14.38 -1.78 19.56
CA ILE A 95 -15.29 -1.51 20.68
C ILE A 95 -15.51 0.00 20.83
N ALA A 96 -14.44 0.80 20.76
CA ALA A 96 -14.53 2.25 20.79
C ALA A 96 -15.41 2.77 19.65
N MET A 97 -15.19 2.27 18.43
CA MET A 97 -15.92 2.72 17.25
C MET A 97 -17.41 2.36 17.30
N CYS A 98 -17.75 1.15 17.74
CA CYS A 98 -19.15 0.76 17.95
C CYS A 98 -19.82 1.64 19.00
N ASN A 99 -19.21 1.82 20.17
CA ASN A 99 -19.79 2.63 21.24
C ASN A 99 -19.94 4.09 20.81
N TYR A 100 -18.93 4.65 20.14
CA TYR A 100 -18.97 6.01 19.61
C TYR A 100 -20.21 6.22 18.73
N PHE A 101 -20.42 5.35 17.74
CA PHE A 101 -21.52 5.51 16.81
C PHE A 101 -22.87 5.06 17.32
N GLU A 102 -22.92 4.17 18.31
CA GLU A 102 -24.17 3.82 19.00
C GLU A 102 -24.64 4.99 19.85
N ILE A 103 -23.76 5.58 20.66
CA ILE A 103 -24.07 6.76 21.49
C ILE A 103 -24.52 7.94 20.62
N ILE A 104 -23.81 8.20 19.53
CA ILE A 104 -24.10 9.33 18.65
C ILE A 104 -25.35 9.06 17.80
N GLY A 105 -25.45 7.86 17.23
CA GLY A 105 -26.51 7.46 16.29
C GLY A 105 -27.90 7.33 16.91
N GLU A 106 -28.05 7.46 18.24
CA GLU A 106 -29.35 7.58 18.91
C GLU A 106 -29.90 9.02 18.92
N ASN A 107 -29.08 10.03 18.63
CA ASN A 107 -29.49 11.43 18.66
C ASN A 107 -30.10 11.90 17.32
N ASP A 108 -30.69 13.10 17.33
CA ASP A 108 -31.21 13.74 16.12
C ASP A 108 -30.08 14.17 15.16
N GLU A 109 -30.43 14.34 13.89
CA GLU A 109 -29.48 14.70 12.82
C GLU A 109 -28.69 15.99 13.12
N GLN A 110 -29.33 17.00 13.70
CA GLN A 110 -28.69 18.29 13.99
C GLN A 110 -27.65 18.16 15.11
N TYR A 111 -27.96 17.39 16.15
CA TYR A 111 -26.99 17.05 17.20
C TYR A 111 -25.78 16.33 16.61
N ILE A 112 -26.00 15.31 15.78
CA ILE A 112 -24.90 14.54 15.20
C ILE A 112 -24.03 15.42 14.30
N VAL A 113 -24.63 16.27 13.44
CA VAL A 113 -23.88 17.21 12.59
C VAL A 113 -23.01 18.14 13.43
N ASN A 114 -23.57 18.74 14.49
CA ASN A 114 -22.83 19.65 15.37
C ASN A 114 -21.69 18.92 16.09
N TYR A 115 -21.94 17.69 16.54
CA TYR A 115 -20.94 16.86 17.20
C TYR A 115 -19.81 16.49 16.25
N LEU A 116 -20.12 15.99 15.03
CA LEU A 116 -19.11 15.62 14.04
C LEU A 116 -18.22 16.80 13.60
N ASN A 117 -18.77 18.01 13.54
CA ASN A 117 -17.99 19.19 13.17
C ASN A 117 -17.10 19.74 14.30
N SER A 118 -17.40 19.40 15.57
CA SER A 118 -16.72 19.98 16.74
C SER A 118 -15.84 18.98 17.50
N ASP A 119 -15.93 17.70 17.17
CA ASP A 119 -15.29 16.63 17.93
C ASP A 119 -13.99 16.13 17.30
N ARG A 120 -12.94 16.06 18.14
CA ARG A 120 -11.63 15.49 17.80
C ARG A 120 -11.71 14.00 17.46
N ASP A 121 -12.69 13.28 17.97
CA ASP A 121 -12.85 11.85 17.64
C ASP A 121 -13.34 11.65 16.19
N THR A 122 -14.01 12.67 15.62
CA THR A 122 -14.36 12.66 14.19
C THR A 122 -13.13 12.80 13.29
N ASP A 123 -12.14 13.61 13.68
CA ASP A 123 -10.87 13.70 12.95
C ASP A 123 -10.14 12.36 12.94
N LYS A 124 -10.15 11.63 14.06
CA LYS A 124 -9.59 10.28 14.13
C LYS A 124 -10.31 9.34 13.17
N LEU A 125 -11.65 9.33 13.17
CA LEU A 125 -12.45 8.54 12.25
C LEU A 125 -12.09 8.84 10.79
N LEU A 126 -12.08 10.12 10.41
CA LEU A 126 -11.74 10.56 9.05
C LEU A 126 -10.33 10.15 8.67
N SER A 127 -9.38 10.19 9.61
CA SER A 127 -8.02 9.68 9.40
C SER A 127 -8.04 8.20 9.01
N VAL A 128 -8.77 7.35 9.74
CA VAL A 128 -8.84 5.90 9.41
C VAL A 128 -9.53 5.67 8.05
N ILE A 129 -10.60 6.41 7.75
CA ILE A 129 -11.29 6.34 6.45
C ILE A 129 -10.34 6.73 5.30
N ARG A 130 -9.55 7.79 5.49
CA ARG A 130 -8.58 8.25 4.50
C ARG A 130 -7.44 7.25 4.32
N SER A 131 -6.95 6.63 5.39
CA SER A 131 -5.97 5.54 5.32
C SER A 131 -6.51 4.37 4.50
N PHE A 132 -7.78 4.00 4.68
CA PHE A 132 -8.42 2.95 3.87
C PHE A 132 -8.46 3.32 2.38
N ASN A 133 -8.92 4.54 2.07
CA ASN A 133 -9.03 5.01 0.69
C ASN A 133 -7.66 5.10 0.00
N LEU A 134 -6.62 5.45 0.76
CA LEU A 134 -5.25 5.51 0.27
C LEU A 134 -4.73 4.11 -0.10
N VAL A 135 -4.99 3.09 0.72
CA VAL A 135 -4.70 1.68 0.38
C VAL A 135 -5.42 1.29 -0.92
N LYS A 136 -6.73 1.53 -1.00
CA LYS A 136 -7.55 1.21 -2.18
C LYS A 136 -7.00 1.86 -3.45
N LYS A 137 -6.67 3.15 -3.37
CA LYS A 137 -6.08 3.90 -4.49
C LYS A 137 -4.72 3.35 -4.90
N LYS A 138 -3.85 3.00 -3.94
CA LYS A 138 -2.53 2.43 -4.23
C LYS A 138 -2.64 1.06 -4.92
N ILE A 139 -3.57 0.21 -4.50
CA ILE A 139 -3.85 -1.07 -5.18
C ILE A 139 -4.31 -0.85 -6.62
N ALA A 140 -5.20 0.13 -6.85
CA ALA A 140 -5.73 0.41 -8.18
C ALA A 140 -4.64 0.82 -9.18
N ILE A 141 -3.72 1.70 -8.76
CA ILE A 141 -2.66 2.24 -9.62
C ILE A 141 -1.38 1.39 -9.69
N SER A 142 -1.24 0.34 -8.86
CA SER A 142 -0.02 -0.46 -8.82
C SER A 142 0.18 -1.29 -10.07
N THR A 143 1.44 -1.63 -10.39
CA THR A 143 1.79 -2.45 -11.56
C THR A 143 1.83 -3.96 -11.25
N ILE A 144 1.36 -4.35 -10.07
CA ILE A 144 1.39 -5.75 -9.60
C ILE A 144 0.41 -6.63 -10.39
N SER A 145 0.67 -7.94 -10.40
CA SER A 145 -0.22 -8.90 -11.07
C SER A 145 -1.67 -8.82 -10.59
N ASN A 146 -2.63 -9.12 -11.48
CA ASN A 146 -4.06 -9.11 -11.16
C ASN A 146 -4.41 -10.06 -10.00
N SER A 147 -3.77 -11.23 -9.91
CA SER A 147 -3.97 -12.14 -8.78
C SER A 147 -3.56 -11.52 -7.45
N THR A 148 -2.47 -10.76 -7.42
CA THR A 148 -2.02 -10.06 -6.20
C THR A 148 -2.96 -8.90 -5.87
N LYS A 149 -3.44 -8.15 -6.87
CA LYS A 149 -4.47 -7.11 -6.67
C LYS A 149 -5.72 -7.69 -6.02
N MET A 150 -6.26 -8.78 -6.57
CA MET A 150 -7.43 -9.46 -6.03
C MET A 150 -7.25 -9.88 -4.56
N LEU A 151 -6.05 -10.35 -4.18
CA LEU A 151 -5.75 -10.73 -2.80
C LEU A 151 -5.82 -9.52 -1.87
N PHE A 152 -5.22 -8.40 -2.25
CA PHE A 152 -5.26 -7.18 -1.44
C PHE A 152 -6.65 -6.56 -1.38
N GLU A 153 -7.38 -6.53 -2.50
CA GLU A 153 -8.77 -6.09 -2.54
C GLU A 153 -9.64 -6.92 -1.62
N LYS A 154 -9.48 -8.26 -1.63
CA LYS A 154 -10.23 -9.14 -0.74
C LYS A 154 -9.89 -8.92 0.72
N LYS A 155 -8.61 -8.72 1.06
CA LYS A 155 -8.20 -8.38 2.43
C LYS A 155 -8.85 -7.07 2.89
N LEU A 156 -8.87 -6.06 2.02
CA LEU A 156 -9.45 -4.75 2.31
C LEU A 156 -10.97 -4.80 2.44
N GLU A 157 -11.66 -5.60 1.61
CA GLU A 157 -13.09 -5.88 1.70
C GLU A 157 -13.46 -6.55 3.04
N ILE A 158 -12.69 -7.56 3.45
CA ILE A 158 -12.89 -8.24 4.75
C ILE A 158 -12.69 -7.25 5.88
N PHE A 159 -11.64 -6.41 5.81
CA PHE A 159 -11.41 -5.36 6.79
C PHE A 159 -12.63 -4.44 6.91
N TYR A 160 -13.14 -3.91 5.79
CA TYR A 160 -14.33 -3.05 5.79
C TYR A 160 -15.54 -3.75 6.39
N SER A 161 -15.83 -4.96 5.93
CA SER A 161 -17.00 -5.72 6.35
C SER A 161 -16.99 -6.03 7.85
N ALA A 162 -15.84 -6.40 8.39
CA ALA A 162 -15.69 -6.75 9.80
C ALA A 162 -15.61 -5.52 10.72
N LYS A 163 -15.00 -4.43 10.27
CA LYS A 163 -14.61 -3.32 11.15
C LYS A 163 -15.37 -2.01 10.95
N PHE A 164 -15.94 -1.78 9.77
CA PHE A 164 -16.59 -0.52 9.40
C PHE A 164 -18.08 -0.66 9.09
N SER A 165 -18.51 -1.80 8.54
CA SER A 165 -19.90 -1.99 8.08
C SER A 165 -20.92 -1.72 9.18
N TYR A 166 -20.82 -2.40 10.32
CA TYR A 166 -21.76 -2.20 11.44
C TYR A 166 -21.68 -0.79 12.04
N PRO A 167 -20.50 -0.30 12.47
CA PRO A 167 -20.41 1.00 13.14
C PRO A 167 -20.91 2.17 12.25
N LEU A 168 -20.60 2.16 10.95
CA LEU A 168 -21.09 3.19 10.02
C LEU A 168 -22.60 3.09 9.74
N ASN A 169 -23.17 1.89 9.78
CA ASN A 169 -24.62 1.72 9.67
C ASN A 169 -25.35 2.31 10.87
N CYS A 170 -24.80 2.19 12.08
CA CYS A 170 -25.36 2.83 13.27
C CYS A 170 -25.34 4.35 13.14
N LEU A 171 -24.19 4.93 12.77
CA LEU A 171 -24.07 6.39 12.60
C LEU A 171 -25.06 6.93 11.56
N LEU A 172 -25.14 6.27 10.39
CA LEU A 172 -25.90 6.77 9.26
C LEU A 172 -27.41 6.47 9.32
N LYS A 173 -27.89 5.80 10.37
CA LYS A 173 -29.29 5.35 10.49
C LYS A 173 -30.29 6.52 10.44
N ASN A 174 -29.95 7.66 11.04
CA ASN A 174 -30.86 8.81 11.17
C ASN A 174 -30.64 9.88 10.09
N PHE A 175 -29.72 9.69 9.15
CA PHE A 175 -29.34 10.70 8.16
C PHE A 175 -30.11 10.55 6.86
N THR A 176 -31.16 11.34 6.68
CA THR A 176 -31.99 11.33 5.46
C THR A 176 -31.44 12.23 4.37
N GLU A 177 -31.14 13.50 4.66
CA GLU A 177 -30.60 14.47 3.70
C GLU A 177 -29.46 15.25 4.36
N ALA A 178 -28.22 14.82 4.14
CA ALA A 178 -27.07 15.45 4.80
C ALA A 178 -26.33 16.38 3.83
N ASP A 179 -26.47 17.70 4.04
CA ASP A 179 -25.68 18.75 3.35
C ASP A 179 -24.29 18.96 3.98
N ASN A 180 -23.95 18.20 5.01
CA ASN A 180 -22.67 18.31 5.69
C ASN A 180 -21.56 17.51 4.98
N GLN A 181 -20.43 18.15 4.70
CA GLN A 181 -19.30 17.57 3.96
C GLN A 181 -18.72 16.31 4.62
N VAL A 182 -18.63 16.27 5.96
CA VAL A 182 -18.10 15.12 6.70
C VAL A 182 -19.03 13.92 6.54
N ILE A 183 -20.33 14.14 6.69
CA ILE A 183 -21.33 13.09 6.53
C ILE A 183 -21.40 12.60 5.08
N LEU A 184 -21.24 13.50 4.10
CA LEU A 184 -21.14 13.12 2.69
C LEU A 184 -19.89 12.26 2.42
N GLU A 185 -18.73 12.59 3.01
CA GLU A 185 -17.51 11.77 2.90
C GLU A 185 -17.74 10.36 3.49
N ILE A 186 -18.39 10.28 4.66
CA ILE A 186 -18.70 9.00 5.32
C ILE A 186 -19.75 8.18 4.54
N LYS A 187 -20.82 8.82 4.05
CA LYS A 187 -21.84 8.18 3.21
C LYS A 187 -21.22 7.63 1.93
N ARG A 188 -20.43 8.45 1.23
CA ARG A 188 -19.71 8.04 0.02
C ARG A 188 -18.77 6.86 0.30
N PHE A 189 -18.02 6.92 1.39
CA PHE A 189 -17.16 5.81 1.81
C PHE A 189 -17.97 4.52 2.04
N LYS A 190 -19.12 4.59 2.72
CA LYS A 190 -19.99 3.43 2.91
C LYS A 190 -20.53 2.88 1.58
N ASP A 191 -21.02 3.75 0.71
CA ASP A 191 -21.66 3.35 -0.54
C ASP A 191 -20.68 2.71 -1.53
N GLU A 192 -19.45 3.25 -1.61
CA GLU A 192 -18.39 2.71 -2.48
C GLU A 192 -17.89 1.34 -2.04
N ASN A 193 -18.07 0.97 -0.77
CA ASN A 193 -17.52 -0.26 -0.19
C ASN A 193 -18.60 -1.28 0.22
N SER A 194 -19.87 -0.88 0.30
CA SER A 194 -21.01 -1.79 0.54
C SER A 194 -21.45 -2.59 -0.70
N ARG A 195 -21.02 -2.18 -1.89
CA ARG A 195 -21.29 -2.86 -3.17
C ARG A 195 -20.36 -4.03 -3.47
N ILE A 196 -19.39 -4.30 -2.60
CA ILE A 196 -18.49 -5.43 -2.74
C ILE A 196 -19.20 -6.65 -2.15
N LYS A 197 -19.94 -7.37 -2.99
CA LYS A 197 -20.54 -8.69 -2.71
C LYS A 197 -20.11 -9.69 -3.76
#